data_AF-A0A0V0HSI9-F1
#
_entry.id   AF-A0A0V0HSI9-F1
#
_cell.length_a   1.000
_cell.length_b   1.000
_cell.length_c   1.000
_cell.angle_alpha   90.00
_cell.angle_beta   90.00
_cell.angle_gamma   90.00
#
_symmetry.space_group_name_H-M   'P 1'
#
loop_
_entity.id
_entity.type
_entity.pdbx_description
1 polymer ?
#
loop_
_entity_poly.entity_id
_entity_poly.type
_entity_poly.pdbx_seq_one_letter_code
_entity_poly.pdbx_strand_id
1 'polypeptide(L)'
;MGFIMEFAENLILRLMEDPKERDRKFRQHVYATKARCDKTLEMWSYPLRPYGFWTFDRHNAQNFWDPQISQVQGRRDPYDDLLQHEK
;
A
#
# COMPACT_ATOMS: atom_id res chain seq x y z
N MET A 1 -62.91 -17.02 5.41
CA MET A 1 -61.62 -16.31 5.59
C MET A 1 -60.41 -17.06 5.03
N GLY A 2 -60.43 -18.39 4.85
CA GLY A 2 -59.26 -19.15 4.36
C GLY A 2 -58.81 -18.84 2.93
N PHE A 3 -59.74 -18.74 1.98
CA PHE A 3 -59.41 -18.54 0.56
C PHE A 3 -58.63 -17.25 0.25
N ILE A 4 -58.95 -16.14 0.92
CA ILE A 4 -58.26 -14.86 0.73
C ILE A 4 -56.84 -14.94 1.32
N MET A 5 -56.68 -15.63 2.46
CA MET A 5 -55.38 -15.80 3.11
C MET A 5 -54.46 -16.71 2.28
N GLU A 6 -54.98 -17.83 1.76
CA GLU A 6 -54.22 -18.75 0.89
C GLU A 6 -53.79 -18.10 -0.44
N PHE A 7 -54.65 -17.24 -1.00
CA PHE A 7 -54.30 -16.46 -2.19
C PHE A 7 -53.22 -15.42 -1.89
N ALA A 8 -53.33 -14.71 -0.77
CA ALA A 8 -52.34 -13.72 -0.35
C ALA A 8 -50.98 -14.36 -0.06
N GLU A 9 -50.93 -15.53 0.59
CA GLU A 9 -49.69 -16.27 0.83
C GLU A 9 -49.00 -16.69 -0.47
N ASN A 10 -49.75 -17.24 -1.43
CA ASN A 10 -49.19 -17.62 -2.73
C ASN A 10 -48.70 -16.42 -3.56
N LEU A 11 -49.39 -15.28 -3.44
CA LEU A 11 -48.96 -14.04 -4.08
C LEU A 11 -47.64 -13.54 -3.48
N ILE A 12 -47.51 -13.55 -2.15
CA ILE A 12 -46.30 -13.14 -1.44
C ILE A 12 -45.13 -14.08 -1.76
N LEU A 13 -45.36 -15.40 -1.81
CA LEU A 13 -44.33 -16.38 -2.17
C LEU A 13 -43.79 -16.17 -3.59
N ARG A 14 -44.61 -15.71 -4.53
CA ARG A 14 -44.17 -15.36 -5.90
C ARG A 14 -43.45 -14.02 -5.98
N LEU A 15 -43.68 -13.13 -5.02
CA LEU A 15 -43.01 -11.83 -4.92
C LEU A 15 -41.67 -11.90 -4.17
N MET A 16 -41.38 -13.03 -3.51
CA MET A 16 -40.07 -13.24 -2.87
C MET A 16 -38.95 -13.36 -3.90
N GLU A 17 -37.77 -12.86 -3.54
CA GLU A 17 -36.59 -12.91 -4.39
C GLU A 17 -36.17 -14.36 -4.66
N ASP A 18 -35.94 -14.71 -5.93
CA ASP A 18 -35.43 -16.03 -6.32
C ASP A 18 -34.05 -16.25 -5.69
N PRO A 19 -33.86 -17.32 -4.88
CA PRO A 19 -32.57 -17.65 -4.27
C PRO A 19 -31.41 -17.70 -5.26
N LYS A 20 -31.65 -18.11 -6.51
CA LYS A 20 -30.63 -18.17 -7.55
C LYS A 20 -30.19 -16.78 -8.01
N GLU A 21 -31.13 -15.85 -8.12
CA GLU A 21 -30.81 -14.46 -8.49
C GLU A 21 -30.04 -13.76 -7.38
N ARG A 22 -30.42 -13.98 -6.13
CA ARG A 22 -29.70 -13.46 -4.96
C ARG A 22 -28.26 -13.97 -4.93
N ASP A 23 -28.05 -15.26 -5.13
CA ASP A 23 -26.73 -15.88 -5.17
C ASP A 23 -25.89 -15.35 -6.35
N ARG A 24 -26.51 -15.15 -7.52
CA ARG A 24 -25.86 -14.48 -8.66
C ARG A 24 -25.42 -13.05 -8.32
N LYS A 25 -26.29 -12.24 -7.72
CA LYS A 25 -25.97 -10.86 -7.30
C LYS A 25 -24.82 -10.83 -6.28
N PHE A 26 -24.84 -11.75 -5.32
CA PHE A 26 -23.78 -11.87 -4.34
C PHE A 26 -22.42 -12.22 -4.98
N ARG A 27 -22.39 -13.21 -5.89
CA ARG A 27 -21.16 -13.54 -6.64
C ARG A 27 -20.64 -12.35 -7.45
N GLN A 28 -21.53 -11.63 -8.15
CA GLN A 28 -21.16 -10.42 -8.89
C GLN A 28 -20.53 -9.37 -7.97
N HIS A 29 -21.08 -9.16 -6.78
CA HIS A 29 -20.53 -8.24 -5.79
C HIS A 29 -19.13 -8.68 -5.33
N VAL A 30 -18.94 -9.97 -5.02
CA VAL A 30 -17.62 -10.51 -4.63
C VAL A 30 -16.59 -10.30 -5.74
N TYR A 31 -16.95 -10.59 -6.99
CA TYR A 31 -16.04 -10.40 -8.12
C TYR A 31 -15.71 -8.92 -8.37
N ALA A 32 -16.68 -8.02 -8.24
CA ALA A 32 -16.44 -6.59 -8.35
C ALA A 32 -15.50 -6.08 -7.25
N THR A 33 -15.66 -6.57 -6.01
CA THR A 33 -14.77 -6.22 -4.90
C THR A 33 -13.36 -6.75 -5.14
N LYS A 34 -13.21 -7.98 -5.62
CA LYS A 34 -11.90 -8.53 -6.01
C LYS A 34 -11.22 -7.66 -7.06
N ALA A 35 -11.92 -7.31 -8.14
CA ALA A 35 -11.39 -6.48 -9.22
C ALA A 35 -10.94 -5.09 -8.75
N ARG A 36 -11.61 -4.51 -7.75
CA ARG A 36 -11.19 -3.23 -7.15
C ARG A 36 -9.85 -3.34 -6.42
N CYS A 37 -9.50 -4.52 -5.91
CA CYS A 37 -8.27 -4.74 -5.16
C CYS A 37 -7.06 -5.07 -6.05
N ASP A 38 -7.24 -5.41 -7.32
CA ASP A 38 -6.15 -5.81 -8.21
C ASP A 38 -5.05 -4.74 -8.33
N LYS A 39 -5.44 -3.46 -8.45
CA LYS A 39 -4.50 -2.33 -8.51
C LYS A 39 -3.73 -2.14 -7.20
N THR A 40 -4.38 -2.39 -6.05
CA THR A 40 -3.72 -2.33 -4.74
C THR A 40 -2.72 -3.45 -4.58
N LEU A 41 -3.07 -4.66 -5.04
CA LEU A 41 -2.20 -5.82 -5.03
C LEU A 41 -0.98 -5.61 -5.94
N GLU A 42 -1.18 -5.01 -7.12
CA GLU A 42 -0.08 -4.59 -8.01
C GLU A 42 0.84 -3.58 -7.30
N MET A 43 0.28 -2.55 -6.66
CA MET A 43 1.07 -1.57 -5.90
C MET A 43 1.85 -2.20 -4.74
N TRP A 44 1.29 -3.22 -4.09
CA TRP A 44 1.94 -3.96 -3.01
C TRP A 44 3.10 -4.84 -3.48
N SER A 45 3.12 -5.23 -4.76
CA SER A 45 4.23 -6.00 -5.32
C SER A 45 5.52 -5.18 -5.43
N TYR A 46 5.41 -3.85 -5.50
CA TYR A 46 6.57 -2.98 -5.49
C TYR A 46 7.16 -2.90 -4.08
N PRO A 47 8.50 -2.98 -3.94
CA PRO A 47 9.14 -2.83 -2.65
C PRO A 47 8.88 -1.41 -2.10
N LEU A 48 8.66 -1.30 -0.78
CA LEU A 48 8.46 -0.02 -0.06
C LEU A 48 9.54 1.02 -0.38
N ARG A 49 10.74 0.55 -0.72
CA ARG A 49 11.80 1.34 -1.34
C ARG A 49 12.24 0.65 -2.62
N PRO A 50 12.21 1.34 -3.79
CA PRO A 50 12.77 0.79 -5.01
C PRO A 50 14.23 0.39 -4.81
N TYR A 51 14.66 -0.69 -5.45
CA TYR A 51 16.05 -1.12 -5.43
C TYR A 51 16.94 0.05 -5.88
N GLY A 52 17.95 0.39 -5.06
CA GLY A 52 18.76 1.60 -5.26
C GLY A 52 18.26 2.87 -4.56
N PHE A 53 17.23 2.82 -3.71
CA PHE A 53 16.91 3.96 -2.83
C PHE A 53 18.11 4.39 -1.97
N TRP A 54 18.89 3.41 -1.50
CA TRP A 54 20.11 3.65 -0.71
C TRP A 54 21.31 4.08 -1.58
N THR A 55 21.21 3.94 -2.91
CA THR A 55 22.19 4.45 -3.87
C THR A 55 21.82 5.83 -4.41
N PHE A 56 20.71 6.45 -3.97
CA PHE A 56 20.35 7.79 -4.40
C PHE A 56 21.40 8.78 -3.91
N ASP A 57 21.97 9.56 -4.84
CA ASP A 57 23.00 10.57 -4.56
C ASP A 57 22.62 11.51 -3.43
N ARG A 58 21.33 11.79 -3.20
CA ARG A 58 20.89 12.63 -2.07
C ARG A 58 21.21 12.02 -0.70
N HIS A 59 21.08 10.70 -0.54
CA HIS A 59 21.36 10.02 0.73
C HIS A 59 22.85 9.72 0.92
N ASN A 60 23.61 9.58 -0.19
CA ASN A 60 25.07 9.46 -0.18
C ASN A 60 25.80 10.78 -0.38
N ALA A 61 25.08 11.90 -0.57
CA ALA A 61 25.67 13.21 -0.75
C ALA A 61 26.57 13.55 0.44
N GLN A 62 26.15 13.16 1.65
CA GLN A 62 26.98 13.39 2.82
C GLN A 62 28.33 12.67 2.72
N ASN A 63 28.39 11.44 2.23
CA ASN A 63 29.66 10.70 2.02
C ASN A 63 30.53 11.30 0.90
N PHE A 64 29.91 11.82 -0.17
CA PHE A 64 30.64 12.43 -1.29
C PHE A 64 31.18 13.83 -0.95
N TRP A 65 30.40 14.61 -0.19
CA TRP A 65 30.75 15.97 0.22
C TRP A 65 31.51 16.02 1.55
N ASP A 66 31.54 14.93 2.34
CA ASP A 66 32.24 14.86 3.64
C ASP A 66 33.69 15.34 3.58
N PRO A 67 34.50 14.94 2.57
CA PRO A 67 35.89 15.40 2.46
C PRO A 67 36.00 16.90 2.19
N GLN A 68 34.99 17.50 1.55
CA GLN A 68 34.92 18.95 1.34
C GLN A 68 34.39 19.68 2.57
N ILE A 69 33.50 19.04 3.35
CA ILE A 69 32.90 19.59 4.58
C ILE A 69 33.91 19.58 5.74
N SER A 70 34.76 18.57 5.84
CA SER A 70 35.76 18.47 6.91
C SER A 70 36.85 19.53 6.82
N GLN A 71 37.20 19.98 5.61
CA GLN A 71 38.24 21.00 5.36
C GLN A 71 37.71 22.44 5.11
N VAL A 72 36.44 22.74 5.40
CA VAL A 72 35.91 24.11 5.26
C VAL A 72 36.51 25.02 6.34
N GLN A 73 36.95 26.22 5.95
CA GLN A 73 37.42 27.25 6.89
C GLN A 73 36.41 27.47 8.02
N GLY A 74 36.83 27.19 9.26
CA GLY A 74 36.00 27.33 10.46
C GLY A 74 35.41 26.03 11.01
N ARG A 75 35.60 24.88 10.34
CA ARG A 75 35.37 23.55 10.92
C ARG A 75 36.71 22.90 11.26
N ARG A 76 36.79 22.23 12.41
CA ARG A 76 37.97 21.48 12.86
C ARG A 76 37.70 20.00 12.64
N ASP A 77 38.54 19.33 11.86
CA ASP A 77 38.45 17.88 11.69
C ASP A 77 38.82 17.19 13.02
N PRO A 78 37.98 16.30 13.58
CA PRO A 78 38.30 15.55 14.79
C PRO A 78 39.60 14.74 14.71
N TYR A 79 40.05 14.39 13.50
CA TYR A 79 41.25 13.58 13.28
C TYR A 79 42.53 14.43 13.12
N ASP A 80 42.43 15.74 12.88
CA ASP A 80 43.61 16.64 12.79
C ASP A 80 44.39 16.70 14.12
N ASP A 81 43.69 16.57 15.25
CA ASP A 81 44.32 16.58 16.58
C ASP A 81 45.07 15.27 16.88
N LEU A 82 44.65 14.15 16.27
CA LEU A 82 45.32 12.86 16.43
C LEU A 82 46.64 12.80 15.67
N LEU A 83 46.72 13.43 14.49
CA LEU A 83 47.93 13.50 13.66
C LEU A 83 49.02 14.41 14.25
N GLN A 84 48.68 15.31 15.17
CA GLN A 84 49.65 16.19 15.84
C GLN A 84 50.53 15.46 16.88
N HIS A 85 50.12 14.26 17.30
CA HIS A 85 50.83 13.47 18.32
C HIS A 85 51.85 12.48 17.75
N GLU A 86 52.02 12.39 16.43
CA GLU A 86 52.98 11.49 15.76
C GLU A 86 54.33 12.15 15.37
N LYS A 87 54.73 13.23 16.06
CA LYS A 87 56.07 13.83 15.90
C LYS A 87 57.03 13.46 17.03
#